data_AF-A0A654DGP7-F1
#
_entry.id   AF-A0A654DGP7-F1
#
_cell.length_a   1.000
_cell.length_b   1.000
_cell.length_c   1.000
_cell.angle_alpha   90.00
_cell.angle_beta   90.00
_cell.angle_gamma   90.00
#
_symmetry.space_group_name_H-M   'P 1'
#
loop_
_entity.id
_entity.type
_entity.pdbx_description
1 polymer ?
#
loop_
_entity_poly.entity_id
_entity_poly.type
_entity_poly.pdbx_seq_one_letter_code
_entity_poly.pdbx_strand_id
1 'polypeptide(L)'
;MTIKKRSKLLKFIPVLAFLIVLGSCSKSEPTAVEPEPDPVAPEAMFNRLITVKNFGEDLPAGSATTTAQSPIYYSLEQNKAVTPDYKLTARWDISCSEIYRSFINCNNTANGFGKGGPGKGGILIVKKKFEDVIDIPSDAEFRKGEKAYGTDDSGALEKV
;
A
#
# COMPACT_ATOMS: atom_id res chain seq x y z
N MET A 1 -58.84 48.35 -0.88
CA MET A 1 -57.40 48.38 -1.19
C MET A 1 -56.71 47.31 -0.35
N THR A 2 -56.28 46.21 -0.97
CA THR A 2 -55.48 45.17 -0.28
C THR A 2 -54.57 44.50 -1.29
N ILE A 3 -53.30 44.88 -1.30
CA ILE A 3 -52.27 44.32 -2.19
C ILE A 3 -51.65 43.11 -1.46
N LYS A 4 -51.92 41.89 -1.95
CA LYS A 4 -51.24 40.67 -1.49
C LYS A 4 -49.83 40.62 -2.09
N LYS A 5 -48.78 40.88 -1.28
CA LYS A 5 -47.38 40.61 -1.67
C LYS A 5 -47.18 39.10 -1.84
N ARG A 6 -46.99 38.64 -3.07
CA ARG A 6 -46.56 37.26 -3.37
C ARG A 6 -45.07 37.13 -3.02
N SER A 7 -44.77 36.51 -1.88
CA SER A 7 -43.43 36.10 -1.49
C SER A 7 -42.86 35.11 -2.53
N LYS A 8 -41.81 35.50 -3.25
CA LYS A 8 -41.06 34.60 -4.17
C LYS A 8 -40.07 33.69 -3.43
N LEU A 9 -40.01 33.77 -2.09
CA LEU A 9 -39.01 33.07 -1.27
C LEU A 9 -39.25 31.55 -1.21
N LEU A 10 -40.48 31.09 -1.53
CA LEU A 10 -40.85 29.67 -1.46
C LEU A 10 -40.39 28.81 -2.65
N LYS A 11 -39.84 29.42 -3.72
CA LYS A 11 -39.45 28.69 -4.94
C LYS A 11 -38.00 28.19 -4.97
N PHE A 12 -37.17 28.60 -4.00
CA PHE A 12 -35.75 28.21 -3.93
C PHE A 12 -35.47 27.11 -2.90
N ILE A 13 -36.47 26.72 -2.11
CA ILE A 13 -36.38 25.65 -1.10
C ILE A 13 -36.08 24.27 -1.71
N PRO A 14 -36.63 23.85 -2.87
CA PRO A 14 -36.35 22.50 -3.39
C PRO A 14 -34.94 22.36 -3.99
N VAL A 15 -34.29 23.47 -4.38
CA VAL A 15 -32.92 23.44 -4.93
C VAL A 15 -31.87 23.33 -3.82
N LEU A 16 -32.11 23.93 -2.66
CA LEU A 16 -31.20 23.85 -1.51
C LEU A 16 -31.27 22.47 -0.82
N ALA A 17 -32.42 21.81 -0.83
CA ALA A 17 -32.59 20.48 -0.24
C ALA A 17 -31.88 19.36 -1.01
N PHE A 18 -31.69 19.50 -2.33
CA PHE A 18 -30.98 18.50 -3.16
C PHE A 18 -29.45 18.57 -3.00
N LEU A 19 -28.90 19.70 -2.59
CA LEU A 19 -27.45 19.88 -2.35
C LEU A 19 -26.97 19.25 -1.03
N ILE A 20 -27.86 18.99 -0.08
CA ILE A 20 -27.50 18.44 1.24
C ILE A 20 -27.33 16.90 1.21
N VAL A 21 -27.84 16.22 0.17
CA VAL A 21 -27.82 14.75 0.07
C VAL A 21 -26.49 14.20 -0.49
N LEU A 22 -25.60 15.06 -1.01
CA LEU A 22 -24.30 14.64 -1.56
C LEU A 22 -23.16 14.57 -0.51
N GLY A 23 -23.45 14.89 0.76
CA GLY A 23 -22.43 15.04 1.80
C GLY A 23 -22.25 13.86 2.77
N SER A 24 -23.14 12.86 2.79
CA SER A 24 -23.05 11.77 3.76
C SER A 24 -22.52 10.49 3.14
N CYS A 25 -21.25 10.54 2.71
CA CYS A 25 -20.44 9.34 2.63
C CYS A 25 -19.82 9.17 4.02
N SER A 26 -20.52 8.47 4.93
CA SER A 26 -19.94 8.08 6.22
C SER A 26 -18.82 7.08 5.94
N LYS A 27 -17.61 7.57 5.66
CA LYS A 27 -16.41 6.79 5.91
C LYS A 27 -16.40 6.60 7.42
N SER A 28 -16.72 5.39 7.86
CA SER A 28 -16.36 4.92 9.19
C SER A 28 -14.91 5.33 9.40
N GLU A 29 -14.67 6.28 10.29
CA GLU A 29 -13.31 6.65 10.67
C GLU A 29 -12.64 5.35 11.13
N PRO A 30 -11.53 4.93 10.51
CA PRO A 30 -10.80 3.80 11.03
C PRO A 30 -10.44 4.19 12.45
N THR A 31 -10.83 3.36 13.43
CA THR A 31 -10.43 3.51 14.81
C THR A 31 -8.94 3.80 14.81
N ALA A 32 -8.56 5.02 15.18
CA ALA A 32 -7.17 5.43 15.20
C ALA A 32 -6.48 4.55 16.24
N VAL A 33 -5.79 3.52 15.75
CA VAL A 33 -4.82 2.79 16.55
C VAL A 33 -3.86 3.86 17.06
N GLU A 34 -3.74 3.99 18.38
CA GLU A 34 -2.76 4.89 18.97
C GLU A 34 -1.41 4.56 18.33
N PRO A 35 -0.75 5.51 17.65
CA PRO A 35 0.46 5.20 16.93
C PRO A 35 1.51 4.79 17.96
N GLU A 36 1.91 3.52 17.91
CA GLU A 36 3.13 3.07 18.57
C GLU A 36 4.26 4.05 18.22
N PRO A 37 5.25 4.30 19.09
CA PRO A 37 6.38 5.14 18.71
C PRO A 37 7.08 4.60 17.45
N ASP A 38 7.66 5.49 16.65
CA ASP A 38 8.44 5.07 15.49
C ASP A 38 9.59 4.18 15.95
N PRO A 39 9.76 3.00 15.34
CA PRO A 39 10.77 2.08 15.79
C PRO A 39 12.15 2.59 15.38
N VAL A 40 13.12 2.51 16.28
CA VAL A 40 14.50 2.88 15.98
C VAL A 40 15.14 1.76 15.18
N ALA A 41 15.66 2.06 13.99
CA ALA A 41 16.42 1.10 13.18
C ALA A 41 17.77 0.82 13.86
N PRO A 42 18.11 -0.44 14.19
CA PRO A 42 19.45 -0.76 14.69
C PRO A 42 20.48 -0.55 13.58
N GLU A 43 21.60 0.13 13.87
CA GLU A 43 22.70 0.33 12.90
C GLU A 43 23.19 -0.97 12.24
N ALA A 44 23.12 -2.10 12.98
CA ALA A 44 23.49 -3.41 12.49
C ALA A 44 22.54 -4.00 11.42
N MET A 45 21.45 -3.31 11.07
CA MET A 45 20.48 -3.76 10.07
C MET A 45 20.83 -3.35 8.64
N PHE A 46 21.74 -2.40 8.44
CA PHE A 46 22.15 -1.96 7.11
C PHE A 46 23.23 -2.88 6.52
N ASN A 47 23.27 -3.01 5.19
CA ASN A 47 24.29 -3.74 4.43
C ASN A 47 24.52 -5.20 4.85
N ARG A 48 23.43 -5.91 5.20
CA ARG A 48 23.48 -7.32 5.59
C ARG A 48 22.53 -8.19 4.79
N LEU A 49 22.79 -9.49 4.79
CA LEU A 49 21.82 -10.48 4.34
C LEU A 49 20.69 -10.63 5.37
N ILE A 50 19.46 -10.50 4.89
CA ILE A 50 18.22 -10.83 5.60
C ILE A 50 17.61 -12.06 4.93
N THR A 51 17.33 -13.10 5.71
CA THR A 51 16.63 -14.30 5.23
C THR A 51 15.34 -14.47 6.00
N VAL A 52 14.23 -14.40 5.27
CA VAL A 52 12.89 -14.60 5.81
C VAL A 52 12.34 -15.91 5.26
N LYS A 53 11.78 -16.76 6.13
CA LYS A 53 11.21 -18.06 5.75
C LYS A 53 9.75 -18.12 6.19
N ASN A 54 8.91 -18.77 5.39
CA ASN A 54 7.48 -18.96 5.66
C ASN A 54 6.74 -17.64 5.94
N PHE A 55 7.09 -16.58 5.21
CA PHE A 55 6.40 -15.29 5.32
C PHE A 55 5.13 -15.30 4.48
N GLY A 56 4.02 -15.61 5.13
CA GLY A 56 2.69 -15.69 4.54
C GLY A 56 1.63 -15.73 5.62
N GLU A 57 0.37 -15.77 5.20
CA GLU A 57 -0.77 -15.99 6.10
C GLU A 57 -1.64 -17.09 5.50
N ASP A 58 -2.34 -17.81 6.38
CA ASP A 58 -3.26 -18.84 5.96
C ASP A 58 -4.43 -18.26 5.17
N LEU A 59 -4.88 -19.01 4.18
CA LEU A 59 -6.12 -18.71 3.49
C LEU A 59 -7.31 -19.08 4.40
N PRO A 60 -8.40 -18.29 4.37
CA PRO A 60 -9.64 -18.68 5.04
C PRO A 60 -10.08 -20.07 4.57
N ALA A 61 -10.56 -20.89 5.51
CA ALA A 61 -11.01 -22.25 5.22
C ALA A 61 -12.01 -22.28 4.05
N GLY A 62 -11.75 -23.14 3.05
CA GLY A 62 -12.58 -23.28 1.86
C GLY A 62 -12.26 -22.31 0.71
N SER A 63 -11.27 -21.43 0.86
CA SER A 63 -10.79 -20.56 -0.22
C SER A 63 -9.99 -21.36 -1.25
N ALA A 64 -10.09 -20.98 -2.52
CA ALA A 64 -9.17 -21.49 -3.55
C ALA A 64 -7.76 -20.95 -3.30
N THR A 65 -6.73 -21.67 -3.73
CA THR A 65 -5.34 -21.20 -3.60
C THR A 65 -5.09 -19.89 -4.35
N THR A 66 -5.87 -19.64 -5.40
CA THR A 66 -5.82 -18.43 -6.23
C THR A 66 -6.71 -17.29 -5.72
N THR A 67 -7.41 -17.47 -4.58
CA THR A 67 -8.23 -16.43 -3.99
C THR A 67 -7.37 -15.21 -3.71
N ALA A 68 -7.86 -14.03 -4.13
CA ALA A 68 -7.15 -12.77 -3.92
C ALA A 68 -6.95 -12.52 -2.42
N GLN A 69 -5.72 -12.21 -2.03
CA GLN A 69 -5.34 -11.92 -0.65
C GLN A 69 -4.97 -10.44 -0.51
N SER A 70 -5.23 -9.86 0.65
CA SER A 70 -4.67 -8.55 1.00
C SER A 70 -3.13 -8.59 0.96
N PRO A 71 -2.46 -7.49 0.60
CA PRO A 71 -1.01 -7.41 0.65
C PRO A 71 -0.52 -7.61 2.09
N ILE A 72 0.64 -8.26 2.23
CA ILE A 72 1.40 -8.30 3.48
C ILE A 72 2.58 -7.34 3.38
N TYR A 73 2.95 -6.74 4.50
CA TYR A 73 3.97 -5.71 4.57
C TYR A 73 5.13 -6.16 5.46
N TYR A 74 6.34 -5.79 5.07
CA TYR A 74 7.57 -6.13 5.78
C TYR A 74 8.46 -4.91 5.94
N SER A 75 9.08 -4.77 7.10
CA SER A 75 10.14 -3.79 7.35
C SER A 75 11.49 -4.48 7.27
N LEU A 76 12.32 -4.05 6.34
CA LEU A 76 13.74 -4.41 6.25
C LEU A 76 14.51 -3.82 7.42
N GLU A 77 14.19 -2.59 7.84
CA GLU A 77 14.86 -1.91 8.96
C GLU A 77 14.62 -2.61 10.30
N GLN A 78 13.43 -3.16 10.50
CA GLN A 78 13.03 -3.84 11.74
C GLN A 78 13.07 -5.36 11.64
N ASN A 79 13.37 -5.90 10.45
CA ASN A 79 13.34 -7.33 10.15
C ASN A 79 12.07 -8.03 10.66
N LYS A 80 10.90 -7.44 10.41
CA LYS A 80 9.61 -7.97 10.89
C LYS A 80 8.45 -7.64 9.98
N ALA A 81 7.38 -8.43 10.10
CA ALA A 81 6.09 -8.15 9.51
C ALA A 81 5.49 -6.85 10.07
N VAL A 82 4.72 -6.15 9.25
CA VAL A 82 4.04 -4.90 9.59
C VAL A 82 2.54 -5.07 9.31
N THR A 83 1.70 -4.68 10.27
CA THR A 83 0.25 -4.73 10.09
C THR A 83 -0.21 -3.79 8.96
N PRO A 84 -1.23 -4.16 8.15
CA PRO A 84 -1.80 -3.31 7.11
C PRO A 84 -2.28 -1.92 7.58
N ASP A 85 -2.54 -1.73 8.88
CA ASP A 85 -2.93 -0.44 9.45
C ASP A 85 -1.85 0.64 9.23
N TYR A 86 -0.59 0.23 9.14
CA TYR A 86 0.55 1.13 8.93
C TYR A 86 0.89 1.36 7.45
N LYS A 87 0.04 0.95 6.50
CA LYS A 87 0.33 1.09 5.06
C LYS A 87 0.61 2.53 4.61
N LEU A 88 0.04 3.54 5.28
CA LEU A 88 0.24 4.96 4.97
C LEU A 88 1.38 5.60 5.77
N THR A 89 2.27 4.79 6.34
CA THR A 89 3.41 5.25 7.15
C THR A 89 4.73 4.82 6.52
N ALA A 90 5.85 5.29 7.09
CA ALA A 90 7.19 4.87 6.69
C ALA A 90 7.63 3.52 7.30
N ARG A 91 6.75 2.81 8.04
CA ARG A 91 7.14 1.65 8.86
C ARG A 91 7.40 0.36 8.10
N TRP A 92 7.17 0.34 6.81
CA TRP A 92 7.31 -0.83 5.95
C TRP A 92 8.10 -0.44 4.71
N ASP A 93 8.78 -1.41 4.12
CA ASP A 93 9.68 -1.21 2.99
C ASP A 93 9.20 -1.98 1.77
N ILE A 94 8.81 -3.24 1.98
CA ILE A 94 8.39 -4.18 0.94
C ILE A 94 6.97 -4.67 1.23
N SER A 95 6.17 -4.85 0.18
CA SER A 95 4.90 -5.57 0.25
C SER A 95 4.86 -6.75 -0.72
N CYS A 96 4.23 -7.84 -0.32
CA CYS A 96 3.96 -9.02 -1.14
C CYS A 96 2.46 -9.13 -1.41
N SER A 97 2.06 -9.31 -2.67
CA SER A 97 0.69 -9.06 -3.16
C SER A 97 0.33 -9.89 -4.39
N GLU A 98 -0.93 -9.74 -4.85
CA GLU A 98 -1.50 -10.47 -5.99
C GLU A 98 -1.58 -12.00 -5.74
N ILE A 99 -1.68 -12.80 -6.81
CA ILE A 99 -1.78 -14.25 -6.73
C ILE A 99 -0.61 -14.82 -5.93
N TYR A 100 -0.94 -15.67 -4.93
CA TYR A 100 0.01 -16.27 -3.99
C TYR A 100 0.92 -15.26 -3.27
N ARG A 101 0.54 -13.97 -3.23
CA ARG A 101 1.40 -12.88 -2.75
C ARG A 101 2.78 -12.87 -3.40
N SER A 102 2.90 -13.33 -4.64
CA SER A 102 4.19 -13.49 -5.34
C SER A 102 4.67 -12.22 -6.06
N PHE A 103 3.92 -11.12 -5.97
CA PHE A 103 4.30 -9.85 -6.56
C PHE A 103 4.78 -8.88 -5.49
N ILE A 104 5.94 -8.28 -5.74
CA ILE A 104 6.65 -7.40 -4.82
C ILE A 104 6.36 -5.94 -5.19
N ASN A 105 6.06 -5.11 -4.21
CA ASN A 105 5.99 -3.65 -4.33
C ASN A 105 6.77 -2.99 -3.17
N CYS A 106 6.97 -1.69 -3.23
CA CYS A 106 7.74 -0.93 -2.27
C CYS A 106 6.92 0.22 -1.68
N ASN A 107 7.31 0.70 -0.51
CA ASN A 107 6.73 1.90 0.08
C ASN A 107 7.04 3.11 -0.81
N ASN A 108 5.99 3.72 -1.34
CA ASN A 108 6.09 4.80 -2.31
C ASN A 108 4.91 5.78 -2.13
N THR A 109 4.88 6.88 -2.86
CA THR A 109 3.78 7.87 -2.75
C THR A 109 2.66 7.70 -3.79
N ALA A 110 2.98 7.20 -4.99
CA ALA A 110 2.11 7.41 -6.15
C ALA A 110 1.35 6.17 -6.62
N ASN A 111 1.86 4.97 -6.39
CA ASN A 111 1.53 3.79 -7.17
C ASN A 111 1.31 2.52 -6.34
N GLY A 112 0.62 1.55 -6.94
CA GLY A 112 0.43 0.21 -6.40
C GLY A 112 -0.07 0.20 -4.95
N PHE A 113 0.50 -0.71 -4.15
CA PHE A 113 0.16 -0.87 -2.73
C PHE A 113 0.80 0.18 -1.81
N GLY A 114 1.73 0.99 -2.33
CA GLY A 114 2.33 2.11 -1.61
C GLY A 114 1.55 3.42 -1.71
N LYS A 115 0.70 3.59 -2.72
CA LYS A 115 0.01 4.85 -3.01
C LYS A 115 -0.57 5.53 -1.75
N GLY A 116 -0.16 6.79 -1.54
CA GLY A 116 -0.53 7.61 -0.39
C GLY A 116 0.44 7.51 0.79
N GLY A 117 1.43 6.63 0.74
CA GLY A 117 2.50 6.52 1.72
C GLY A 117 3.63 7.57 1.53
N PRO A 118 4.49 7.73 2.53
CA PRO A 118 5.60 8.68 2.50
C PRO A 118 6.88 8.14 1.85
N GLY A 119 6.92 6.85 1.49
CA GLY A 119 8.13 6.17 1.04
C GLY A 119 8.65 6.64 -0.31
N LYS A 120 9.93 6.33 -0.57
CA LYS A 120 10.63 6.53 -1.85
C LYS A 120 11.30 5.24 -2.34
N GLY A 121 10.76 4.10 -1.93
CA GLY A 121 11.35 2.80 -2.18
C GLY A 121 11.41 2.47 -3.67
N GLY A 122 12.31 1.55 -4.00
CA GLY A 122 12.48 1.02 -5.34
C GLY A 122 12.83 -0.45 -5.31
N ILE A 123 12.44 -1.18 -6.35
CA ILE A 123 12.77 -2.61 -6.52
C ILE A 123 13.52 -2.78 -7.83
N LEU A 124 14.60 -3.56 -7.76
CA LEU A 124 15.37 -3.99 -8.91
C LEU A 124 15.64 -5.50 -8.79
N ILE A 125 15.31 -6.25 -9.83
CA ILE A 125 15.69 -7.65 -9.97
C ILE A 125 17.05 -7.68 -10.68
N VAL A 126 18.08 -8.17 -10.00
CA VAL A 126 19.42 -8.28 -10.55
C VAL A 126 19.60 -9.68 -11.13
N LYS A 127 19.79 -9.78 -12.46
CA LYS A 127 19.99 -11.05 -13.17
C LYS A 127 21.44 -11.55 -13.02
N LYS A 128 21.85 -11.82 -11.79
CA LYS A 128 23.16 -12.35 -11.42
C LYS A 128 22.99 -13.39 -10.31
N LYS A 129 23.99 -14.23 -10.10
CA LYS A 129 24.02 -15.05 -8.89
C LYS A 129 24.16 -14.13 -7.68
N PHE A 130 23.62 -14.56 -6.55
CA PHE A 130 23.63 -13.76 -5.33
C PHE A 130 25.06 -13.36 -4.93
N GLU A 131 26.01 -14.29 -5.00
CA GLU A 131 27.42 -14.06 -4.71
C GLU A 131 28.13 -13.09 -5.68
N ASP A 132 27.57 -12.85 -6.86
CA ASP A 132 28.12 -11.94 -7.87
C ASP A 132 27.56 -10.51 -7.77
N VAL A 133 26.60 -10.28 -6.85
CA VAL A 133 26.04 -8.94 -6.58
C VAL A 133 26.92 -8.21 -5.56
N ILE A 134 28.02 -7.64 -6.04
CA ILE A 134 29.03 -6.95 -5.22
C ILE A 134 28.89 -5.42 -5.24
N ASP A 135 28.10 -4.88 -6.16
CA ASP A 135 27.89 -3.44 -6.34
C ASP A 135 26.40 -3.11 -6.24
N ILE A 136 26.10 -1.93 -5.71
CA ILE A 136 24.74 -1.39 -5.67
C ILE A 136 24.46 -0.72 -7.03
N PRO A 137 23.41 -1.14 -7.77
CA PRO A 137 23.04 -0.53 -9.04
C PRO A 137 22.63 0.94 -8.89
N SER A 138 22.57 1.67 -10.01
CA SER A 138 22.17 3.07 -10.01
C SER A 138 20.70 3.24 -9.60
N ASP A 139 20.39 4.31 -8.85
CA ASP A 139 19.01 4.71 -8.50
C ASP A 139 18.06 4.79 -9.71
N ALA A 140 18.60 5.06 -10.89
CA ALA A 140 17.84 5.15 -12.13
C ALA A 140 17.32 3.78 -12.63
N GLU A 141 17.91 2.67 -12.19
CA GLU A 141 17.53 1.31 -12.59
C GLU A 141 16.38 0.75 -11.74
N PHE A 142 16.13 1.34 -10.57
CA PHE A 142 15.08 0.90 -9.66
C PHE A 142 13.69 1.29 -10.17
N ARG A 143 12.76 0.34 -10.09
CA ARG A 143 11.34 0.57 -10.35
C ARG A 143 10.66 1.10 -9.09
N LYS A 144 9.99 2.25 -9.17
CA LYS A 144 9.50 3.03 -8.01
C LYS A 144 8.04 2.73 -7.66
N GLY A 145 7.67 1.45 -7.75
CA GLY A 145 6.36 0.94 -7.34
C GLY A 145 5.22 1.15 -8.33
N GLU A 146 5.50 1.54 -9.58
CA GLU A 146 4.53 1.81 -10.66
C GLU A 146 3.45 0.72 -10.80
N LYS A 147 3.84 -0.54 -10.56
CA LYS A 147 2.95 -1.69 -10.36
C LYS A 147 3.59 -2.68 -9.39
N ALA A 148 2.84 -3.68 -8.91
CA ALA A 148 3.44 -4.83 -8.25
C ALA A 148 4.21 -5.67 -9.29
N TYR A 149 5.40 -6.11 -8.93
CA TYR A 149 6.35 -6.76 -9.84
C TYR A 149 6.47 -8.25 -9.50
N GLY A 150 6.17 -9.10 -10.47
CA GLY A 150 6.48 -10.52 -10.36
C GLY A 150 7.99 -10.77 -10.40
N THR A 151 8.38 -12.03 -10.21
CA THR A 151 9.77 -12.43 -9.93
C THR A 151 10.63 -12.64 -11.17
N ASP A 152 10.08 -12.54 -12.39
CA ASP A 152 10.87 -12.63 -13.62
C ASP A 152 11.45 -11.29 -14.10
N ASP A 153 12.26 -11.32 -15.16
CA ASP A 153 12.92 -10.12 -15.72
C ASP A 153 11.95 -9.10 -16.35
N SER A 154 10.78 -9.57 -16.78
CA SER A 154 9.67 -8.71 -17.24
C SER A 154 8.82 -8.15 -16.09
N GLY A 155 9.01 -8.66 -14.86
CA GLY A 155 8.16 -8.39 -13.70
C GLY A 155 6.81 -9.10 -13.77
N ALA A 156 6.72 -10.24 -14.45
CA ALA A 156 5.59 -11.17 -14.41
C ALA A 156 5.86 -12.33 -13.43
N LEU A 157 4.81 -13.08 -13.11
CA LEU A 157 4.95 -14.30 -12.32
C LEU A 157 5.77 -15.30 -13.14
N GLU A 158 6.86 -15.78 -12.57
CA GLU A 158 7.65 -16.84 -13.21
C GLU A 158 6.74 -18.05 -13.47
N LYS A 159 6.65 -18.46 -14.74
CA LYS A 159 5.93 -19.67 -15.12
C LYS A 159 6.77 -20.86 -14.70
N VAL A 160 6.34 -21.57 -13.67
CA VAL A 160 6.86 -22.88 -13.28
C VAL A 160 6.47 -23.93 -14.31
#